data_AF-A0A8X6VRK7-F1
#
_entry.id   AF-A0A8X6VRK7-F1
#
_cell.length_a   1.000
_cell.length_b   1.000
_cell.length_c   1.000
_cell.angle_alpha   90.00
_cell.angle_beta   90.00
_cell.angle_gamma   90.00
#
_symmetry.space_group_name_H-M   'P 1'
#
loop_
_entity.id
_entity.type
_entity.pdbx_description
1 polymer ?
#
loop_
_entity_poly.entity_id
_entity_poly.type
_entity_poly.pdbx_seq_one_letter_code
_entity_poly.pdbx_strand_id
1 'polypeptide(L)'
;MRGTLTGQRYVDDILGPHVGPFLNGLPGAIFQQDNDRPHTARVAQDFLQLSVQDLWANLPQDNIRCLINSMPDRVAACIAAGGGPTRY
;
A
#
# COMPACT_ATOMS: atom_id res chain seq x y z
N MET A 1 29.56 -13.56 -12.51
CA MET A 1 28.08 -13.48 -12.56
C MET A 1 27.56 -13.69 -11.15
N ARG A 2 26.78 -12.76 -10.58
CA ARG A 2 26.10 -12.99 -9.28
C ARG A 2 25.04 -14.06 -9.52
N GLY A 3 25.08 -15.15 -8.74
CA GLY A 3 24.30 -16.38 -8.96
C GLY A 3 22.78 -16.22 -8.85
N THR A 4 22.08 -17.33 -8.60
CA THR A 4 20.61 -17.40 -8.47
C THR A 4 20.04 -16.34 -7.52
N LEU A 5 18.91 -15.74 -7.91
CA LEU A 5 18.17 -14.79 -7.07
C LEU A 5 17.58 -15.52 -5.86
N THR A 6 18.01 -15.15 -4.66
CA THR A 6 17.44 -15.63 -3.40
C THR A 6 16.46 -14.60 -2.84
N GLY A 7 15.62 -14.98 -1.88
CA GLY A 7 14.71 -14.04 -1.22
C GLY A 7 15.44 -12.85 -0.58
N GLN A 8 16.59 -13.08 0.06
CA GLN A 8 17.39 -12.00 0.64
C GLN A 8 17.90 -11.03 -0.44
N ARG A 9 18.40 -11.57 -1.55
CA ARG A 9 18.86 -10.73 -2.67
C ARG A 9 17.71 -10.00 -3.35
N TYR A 10 16.52 -10.59 -3.38
CA TYR A 10 15.33 -9.90 -3.86
C TYR A 10 15.02 -8.69 -2.96
N VAL A 11 15.17 -8.80 -1.64
CA VAL A 11 15.04 -7.65 -0.74
C VAL A 11 16.12 -6.61 -0.99
N ASP A 12 17.39 -7.01 -0.94
CA ASP A 12 18.52 -6.09 -0.94
C ASP A 12 18.77 -5.44 -2.31
N ASP A 13 18.64 -6.23 -3.39
CA ASP A 13 18.96 -5.78 -4.75
C ASP A 13 17.71 -5.17 -5.44
N ILE A 14 16.47 -5.50 -5.04
CA ILE A 14 15.23 -5.10 -5.74
C ILE A 14 14.25 -4.34 -4.83
N LEU A 15 13.72 -4.96 -3.78
CA LEU A 15 12.63 -4.37 -3.00
C LEU A 15 13.06 -3.08 -2.28
N GLY A 16 14.19 -3.11 -1.58
CA GLY A 16 14.74 -1.96 -0.85
C GLY A 16 15.01 -0.73 -1.74
N PRO A 17 15.89 -0.85 -2.75
CA PRO A 17 16.32 0.31 -3.53
C PRO A 17 15.31 0.77 -4.59
N HIS A 18 14.45 -0.12 -5.10
CA HIS A 18 13.61 0.20 -6.26
C HIS A 18 12.11 0.21 -5.97
N VAL A 19 11.62 -0.70 -5.11
CA VAL A 19 10.17 -0.82 -4.84
C VAL A 19 9.75 0.00 -3.63
N GLY A 20 10.51 -0.05 -2.53
CA GLY A 20 10.21 0.64 -1.27
C GLY A 20 9.94 2.14 -1.44
N PRO A 21 10.83 2.90 -2.12
CA PRO A 21 10.61 4.33 -2.36
C PRO A 21 9.32 4.62 -3.14
N PHE A 22 8.96 3.75 -4.09
CA PHE A 22 7.75 3.91 -4.90
C PHE A 22 6.48 3.64 -4.09
N LEU A 23 6.46 2.58 -3.27
CA LEU A 23 5.32 2.26 -2.42
C LEU A 23 5.08 3.33 -1.34
N ASN A 24 6.15 3.90 -0.79
CA ASN A 24 6.04 4.99 0.19
C ASN A 24 5.46 6.28 -0.42
N GLY A 25 5.69 6.52 -1.72
CA GLY A 25 5.21 7.71 -2.42
C GLY A 25 3.78 7.60 -2.98
N LEU A 26 3.18 6.41 -2.98
CA LEU A 26 1.88 6.16 -3.60
C LEU A 26 0.94 5.38 -2.67
N PRO A 27 0.22 6.08 -1.77
CA PRO A 27 -0.77 5.46 -0.90
C PRO A 27 -1.83 4.72 -1.72
N GLY A 28 -2.02 3.43 -1.45
CA GLY A 28 -3.01 2.59 -2.14
C GLY A 28 -2.50 1.93 -3.44
N ALA A 29 -1.20 1.98 -3.75
CA ALA A 29 -0.63 1.25 -4.86
C ALA A 29 -0.74 -0.28 -4.66
N ILE A 30 -1.02 -1.00 -5.75
CA ILE A 30 -0.99 -2.47 -5.79
C ILE A 30 0.36 -2.90 -6.34
N PHE A 31 1.12 -3.64 -5.52
CA PHE A 31 2.36 -4.27 -5.98
C PHE A 31 2.10 -5.72 -6.39
N GLN A 32 2.05 -5.95 -7.70
CA GLN A 32 1.84 -7.28 -8.27
C GLN A 32 3.17 -7.98 -8.55
N GLN A 33 3.29 -9.22 -8.10
CA GLN A 33 4.44 -10.10 -8.29
C GLN A 33 3.93 -11.52 -8.58
N ASP A 34 4.75 -12.35 -9.23
CA ASP A 34 4.44 -13.77 -9.42
C ASP A 34 4.72 -14.58 -8.14
N ASN A 35 4.42 -15.89 -8.17
CA ASN A 35 4.57 -16.78 -7.03
C ASN A 35 5.97 -17.44 -6.94
N ASP A 36 6.99 -16.90 -7.61
CA ASP A 36 8.33 -17.49 -7.56
C ASP A 36 8.90 -17.49 -6.13
N ARG A 37 9.75 -18.49 -5.84
CA ARG A 37 10.27 -18.76 -4.49
C ARG A 37 10.94 -17.55 -3.82
N PRO A 38 11.70 -16.69 -4.52
CA PRO A 38 12.29 -15.49 -3.91
C PRO A 38 11.24 -14.46 -3.48
N HIS A 39 10.12 -14.35 -4.20
CA HIS A 39 9.05 -13.38 -3.97
C HIS A 39 8.12 -13.81 -2.82
N THR A 40 7.88 -15.11 -2.72
CA THR A 40 7.12 -15.72 -1.61
C THR A 40 7.98 -16.07 -0.40
N ALA A 41 9.30 -15.82 -0.45
CA ALA A 41 10.20 -16.05 0.67
C ALA A 41 9.81 -15.20 1.88
N ARG A 42 9.93 -15.79 3.09
CA ARG A 42 9.59 -15.12 4.35
C ARG A 42 10.20 -13.72 4.46
N VAL A 43 11.49 -13.59 4.15
CA VAL A 43 12.21 -12.31 4.22
C VAL A 43 11.65 -11.23 3.29
N ALA A 44 11.15 -11.62 2.11
CA ALA A 44 10.52 -10.69 1.17
C ALA A 44 9.14 -10.26 1.68
N GLN A 45 8.37 -11.21 2.22
CA GLN A 45 7.05 -10.93 2.81
C GLN A 45 7.16 -10.03 4.05
N ASP A 46 8.13 -10.30 4.93
CA ASP A 46 8.37 -9.50 6.13
C ASP A 46 8.78 -8.06 5.77
N PHE A 47 9.65 -7.88 4.76
CA PHE A 47 10.01 -6.54 4.26
C PHE A 47 8.80 -5.75 3.76
N LEU A 48 7.94 -6.38 2.96
CA LEU A 48 6.73 -5.74 2.43
C LEU A 48 5.73 -5.41 3.54
N GLN A 49 5.59 -6.29 4.53
CA GLN A 49 4.71 -6.06 5.67
C GLN A 49 5.17 -4.88 6.54
N LEU A 50 6.48 -4.77 6.81
CA LEU A 50 7.05 -3.62 7.50
C LEU A 50 6.83 -2.33 6.72
N SER A 51 7.03 -2.36 5.40
CA SER A 51 6.79 -1.18 4.54
C SER A 51 5.34 -0.69 4.61
N VAL A 52 4.36 -1.60 4.67
CA VAL A 52 2.95 -1.25 4.82
C VAL A 52 2.65 -0.66 6.21
N GLN A 53 3.27 -1.21 7.26
CA GLN A 53 3.14 -0.67 8.63
C GLN A 53 3.71 0.76 8.71
N ASP A 54 4.87 0.99 8.11
CA ASP A 54 5.48 2.32 8.05
C ASP A 54 4.61 3.30 7.27
N LEU A 55 4.06 2.89 6.11
CA LEU A 55 3.12 3.71 5.35
C LEU A 55 1.90 4.09 6.20
N TRP A 56 1.31 3.12 6.89
CA TRP A 56 0.15 3.36 7.76
C TRP A 56 0.47 4.33 8.91
N ALA A 57 1.63 4.16 9.55
CA ALA A 57 2.08 5.03 10.63
C ALA A 57 2.36 6.46 10.17
N ASN A 58 2.77 6.64 8.91
CA ASN A 58 3.15 7.93 8.34
C ASN A 58 2.05 8.56 7.45
N LEU A 59 0.83 8.00 7.43
CA LEU A 59 -0.28 8.61 6.70
C LEU A 59 -0.51 10.05 7.22
N PRO A 60 -0.55 11.06 6.33
CA PRO A 60 -0.76 12.43 6.75
C PRO A 60 -2.09 12.57 7.50
N GLN A 61 -2.03 13.10 8.73
CA GLN A 61 -3.23 13.27 9.56
C GLN A 61 -4.27 14.16 8.86
N ASP A 62 -3.84 15.06 7.98
CA ASP A 62 -4.74 15.91 7.19
C ASP A 62 -5.57 15.10 6.19
N ASN A 63 -5.04 14.02 5.60
CA ASN A 63 -5.83 13.13 4.75
C ASN A 63 -6.96 12.47 5.57
N ILE A 64 -6.64 12.01 6.79
CA ILE A 64 -7.62 11.43 7.72
C ILE A 64 -8.67 12.48 8.11
N ARG A 65 -8.24 13.69 8.46
CA ARG A 65 -9.13 14.80 8.82
C ARG A 65 -10.04 15.19 7.66
N CYS A 66 -9.52 15.32 6.44
CA CYS A 66 -10.31 15.62 5.25
C CYS A 66 -11.38 14.55 5.01
N LEU A 67 -11.02 13.26 5.15
CA LEU A 67 -11.98 12.17 5.00
C LEU A 67 -13.10 12.24 6.05
N ILE A 68 -12.75 12.46 7.32
CA ILE A 68 -13.72 12.64 8.42
C ILE A 68 -14.63 13.85 8.14
N ASN A 69 -14.04 14.98 7.78
CA ASN A 69 -14.77 16.22 7.53
C ASN A 69 -15.72 16.11 6.32
N SER A 70 -15.45 15.22 5.37
CA SER A 70 -16.33 14.95 4.23
C SER A 70 -17.53 14.05 4.55
N MET A 71 -17.55 13.40 5.72
CA MET A 71 -18.62 12.44 6.06
C MET A 71 -20.03 13.06 6.06
N PRO A 72 -20.28 14.27 6.60
CA PRO A 72 -21.59 14.90 6.53
C PRO A 72 -22.11 15.03 5.08
N ASP A 73 -21.24 15.42 4.14
CA ASP A 73 -21.62 15.56 2.73
C ASP A 73 -21.95 14.21 2.08
N ARG A 74 -21.18 13.16 2.40
CA ARG A 74 -21.45 11.79 1.92
C ARG A 74 -22.78 11.26 2.45
N VAL A 75 -23.08 11.54 3.73
CA VAL A 75 -24.36 11.18 4.36
C VAL A 75 -25.51 11.93 3.70
N ALA A 76 -25.37 13.24 3.47
CA ALA A 76 -26.37 14.05 2.79
C ALA A 76 -26.63 13.53 1.36
N ALA A 77 -25.58 13.16 0.63
CA ALA A 77 -25.69 12.56 -0.69
C ALA A 77 -26.45 11.22 -0.67
N CYS A 78 -26.20 10.38 0.35
CA CYS A 78 -26.90 9.11 0.52
C CYS A 78 -28.39 9.32 0.84
N ILE A 79 -28.73 10.29 1.69
CA ILE A 79 -30.12 10.66 1.99
C ILE A 79 -30.82 11.16 0.72
N ALA A 80 -30.18 12.04 -0.05
CA ALA A 80 -30.72 12.54 -1.31
C ALA A 80 -30.93 11.44 -2.36
N ALA A 81 -30.09 10.40 -2.33
CA ALA A 81 -30.23 9.20 -3.16
C ALA A 81 -31.25 8.19 -2.63
N GLY A 82 -31.93 8.46 -1.51
CA GLY A 82 -32.86 7.52 -0.87
C GLY A 82 -32.17 6.23 -0.38
N GLY A 83 -30.90 6.32 0.01
CA GLY A 83 -30.06 5.17 0.37
C GLY A 83 -29.39 4.47 -0.82
N GLY A 84 -29.58 4.96 -2.06
CA GLY A 84 -28.93 4.44 -3.26
C GLY A 84 -27.45 4.81 -3.37
N PRO A 85 -26.73 4.23 -4.35
CA PRO A 85 -25.33 4.52 -4.59
C PRO A 85 -25.06 6.02 -4.82
N THR A 86 -24.01 6.53 -4.19
CA THR A 86 -23.50 7.89 -4.42
C THR A 86 -22.24 7.85 -5.28
N ARG A 87 -21.73 9.01 -5.70
CA ARG A 87 -20.45 9.10 -6.42
C ARG A 87 -19.20 8.75 -5.58
N TYR A 88 -19.38 8.60 -4.26
CA TYR A 88 -18.35 8.30 -3.28
C TYR A 88 -18.29 6.81 -2.94
#